data_AF-A0AAV3F9B9-F1
#
_entry.id   AF-A0AAV3F9B9-F1
#
_cell.length_a   1.000
_cell.length_b   1.000
_cell.length_c   1.000
_cell.angle_alpha   90.00
_cell.angle_beta   90.00
_cell.angle_gamma   90.00
#
_symmetry.space_group_name_H-M   'P 1'
#
loop_
_entity.id
_entity.type
_entity.pdbx_description
1 polymer ?
#
loop_
_entity_poly.entity_id
_entity_poly.type
_entity_poly.pdbx_seq_one_letter_code
_entity_poly.pdbx_strand_id
1 'polypeptide(L)' 'MRNKNSTKLKIVSISCFLIAGIIGIATKEYTSGFIFIVMAISYSLIFLVKNKIKLSLANTYKT' A
#
# COMPACT_ATOMS: atom_id res chain seq x y z
N MET A 1 -7.81 -10.29 -20.07
CA MET A 1 -7.12 -11.06 -19.01
C MET A 1 -6.40 -10.15 -18.00
N ARG A 2 -7.11 -9.29 -17.26
CA ARG A 2 -6.54 -8.14 -16.52
C ARG A 2 -6.77 -8.22 -15.00
N ASN A 3 -6.23 -9.23 -14.31
CA ASN A 3 -6.42 -9.27 -12.84
C ASN A 3 -5.30 -9.93 -12.03
N LYS A 4 -4.64 -10.99 -12.52
CA LYS A 4 -3.70 -11.77 -11.69
C LYS A 4 -2.31 -11.15 -11.53
N ASN A 5 -1.79 -10.46 -12.56
CA ASN A 5 -0.47 -9.81 -12.51
C ASN A 5 -0.47 -8.48 -11.75
N SER A 6 -1.62 -7.77 -11.70
CA SER A 6 -1.71 -6.47 -11.03
C SER A 6 -1.55 -6.58 -9.51
N THR A 7 -2.09 -7.64 -8.89
CA THR A 7 -1.95 -7.85 -7.43
C THR A 7 -0.52 -8.25 -7.06
N LYS A 8 0.15 -9.11 -7.84
CA LYS A 8 1.57 -9.45 -7.62
C LYS A 8 2.47 -8.23 -7.73
N LEU A 9 2.25 -7.39 -8.74
CA LEU A 9 3.04 -6.17 -8.94
C LEU A 9 2.86 -5.18 -7.78
N LYS A 10 1.65 -5.03 -7.26
CA LYS A 10 1.38 -4.19 -6.07
C LYS A 10 2.11 -4.69 -4.82
N ILE A 11 2.13 -6.00 -4.61
CA ILE A 11 2.85 -6.63 -3.49
C ILE A 11 4.37 -6.44 -3.61
N VAL A 12 4.92 -6.55 -4.82
CA VAL A 12 6.33 -6.28 -5.09
C VAL A 12 6.66 -4.81 -4.83
N SER A 13 5.81 -3.87 -5.24
CA SER A 13 6.03 -2.45 -4.93
C SER A 13 6.01 -2.19 -3.42
N ILE A 14 5.01 -2.68 -2.68
CA ILE A 14 4.90 -2.43 -1.23
C ILE A 14 6.11 -3.00 -0.49
N SER A 15 6.56 -4.20 -0.86
CA SER A 15 7.75 -4.82 -0.26
C SER A 15 9.03 -4.02 -0.57
N CYS A 16 9.17 -3.48 -1.78
CA CYS A 16 10.29 -2.63 -2.14
C CYS A 16 10.34 -1.32 -1.31
N PHE A 17 9.18 -0.71 -1.05
CA PHE A 17 9.07 0.49 -0.20
C PHE A 17 9.43 0.20 1.26
N LEU A 18 9.04 -0.97 1.78
CA LEU A 18 9.41 -1.40 3.13
C LEU A 18 10.92 -1.60 3.27
N ILE A 19 11.55 -2.27 2.31
CA ILE A 19 13.00 -2.52 2.32
C ILE A 19 13.77 -1.20 2.23
N ALA A 20 13.37 -0.27 1.34
CA ALA A 20 13.98 1.05 1.24
C ALA A 20 13.84 1.87 2.54
N GLY A 21 12.68 1.80 3.19
CA GLY A 21 12.45 2.43 4.49
C GLY A 21 13.37 1.89 5.59
N ILE A 22 13.53 0.56 5.67
CA ILE A 22 14.41 -0.10 6.64
C ILE A 22 15.88 0.25 6.36
N ILE A 23 16.30 0.26 5.10
CA ILE A 23 17.66 0.65 4.70
C ILE A 23 17.93 2.11 5.08
N GLY A 24 16.99 3.03 4.82
CA GLY A 24 17.12 4.44 5.20
C GLY A 24 17.27 4.65 6.71
N ILE A 25 16.54 3.86 7.53
CA ILE A 25 16.72 3.86 8.99
C ILE A 25 18.09 3.31 9.38
N ALA A 26 18.53 2.22 8.73
CA ALA A 26 19.82 1.59 8.99
C ALA A 26 21.01 2.49 8.63
N THR A 27 20.90 3.31 7.58
CA THR A 27 21.92 4.30 7.17
C THR A 27 21.86 5.59 7.99
N LYS A 28 21.05 5.65 9.05
CA LYS A 28 20.79 6.84 9.87
C LYS A 28 20.17 8.02 9.11
N GLU A 29 19.66 7.79 7.90
CA GLU A 29 18.84 8.75 7.18
C GLU A 29 17.37 8.63 7.60
N TYR A 30 17.12 8.91 8.89
CA TYR A 30 15.81 8.73 9.50
C TYR A 30 14.71 9.52 8.77
N THR A 31 15.03 10.71 8.24
CA THR A 31 14.07 11.53 7.50
C THR A 31 13.56 10.85 6.23
N SER A 32 14.45 10.28 5.41
CA SER A 32 14.07 9.61 4.17
C SER A 32 13.39 8.27 4.46
N GLY A 33 13.94 7.48 5.39
CA GLY A 33 13.36 6.21 5.83
C GLY A 33 11.95 6.36 6.40
N PHE A 34 11.70 7.40 7.22
CA PHE A 34 10.38 7.67 7.80
C PHE A 34 9.35 8.07 6.73
N ILE A 35 9.74 8.90 5.76
CA ILE A 35 8.87 9.28 4.64
C ILE A 35 8.45 8.05 3.82
N PHE A 36 9.39 7.14 3.54
CA PHE A 36 9.07 5.91 2.81
C PHE A 36 8.10 5.00 3.57
N ILE A 37 8.23 4.87 4.88
CA ILE A 37 7.31 4.09 5.72
C ILE A 37 5.91 4.72 5.77
N VAL A 38 5.82 6.04 5.97
CA VAL A 38 4.54 6.76 5.99
C VAL A 38 3.83 6.64 4.63
N MET A 39 4.57 6.71 3.52
CA MET A 39 4.01 6.48 2.19
C MET A 39 3.48 5.05 2.03
N ALA A 40 4.22 4.04 2.49
CA ALA A 40 3.80 2.63 2.41
C ALA A 40 2.51 2.36 3.22
N ILE A 41 2.41 2.93 4.42
CA ILE A 41 1.22 2.83 5.28
C ILE A 41 0.04 3.53 4.62
N SER A 42 0.24 4.75 4.09
CA SER A 42 -0.80 5.51 3.41
C SER A 42 -1.34 4.77 2.17
N TYR A 43 -0.45 4.19 1.36
CA TYR A 43 -0.83 3.40 0.19
C TYR A 43 -1.60 2.13 0.58
N SER A 44 -1.20 1.49 1.67
CA SER A 44 -1.89 0.31 2.24
C SER A 44 -3.28 0.68 2.76
N LEU A 45 -3.41 1.81 3.48
CA LEU A 45 -4.68 2.34 3.96
C LEU A 45 -5.62 2.70 2.81
N ILE A 46 -5.13 3.40 1.78
CA ILE A 46 -5.92 3.75 0.59
C ILE A 46 -6.40 2.48 -0.12
N PHE A 47 -5.57 1.44 -0.19
CA PHE A 47 -5.97 0.15 -0.76
C PHE A 47 -7.05 -0.54 0.06
N LEU A 48 -6.93 -0.53 1.39
CA LEU A 48 -7.90 -1.09 2.33
C LEU A 48 -9.24 -0.32 2.30
N VAL A 49 -9.17 1.01 2.24
CA VAL A 49 -10.32 1.91 2.07
C VAL A 49 -10.98 1.70 0.72
N LYS A 50 -10.23 1.53 -0.37
CA LYS A 50 -10.81 1.18 -1.68
C LYS A 50 -11.61 -0.11 -1.62
N ASN A 51 -11.12 -1.13 -0.91
CA ASN A 51 -11.87 -2.37 -0.70
C ASN A 51 -13.10 -2.18 0.20
N LYS A 52 -13.01 -1.38 1.27
CA LYS A 52 -14.15 -1.02 2.14
C LYS A 52 -15.23 -0.22 1.41
N ILE A 53 -14.86 0.76 0.60
CA ILE A 53 -15.79 1.58 -0.20
C ILE A 53 -16.48 0.72 -1.25
N LYS A 54 -15.75 -0.19 -1.89
CA LYS A 54 -16.35 -1.13 -2.85
C LYS A 54 -17.33 -2.10 -2.18
N LEU A 55 -17.10 -2.46 -0.92
CA LEU A 55 -17.99 -3.30 -0.11
C LEU A 55 -19.23 -2.52 0.37
N SER A 56 -19.07 -1.25 0.76
CA SER A 56 -20.17 -0.38 1.18
C SER A 56 -21.11 -0.03 0.01
N LEU A 57 -20.55 0.33 -1.15
CA LEU A 57 -21.32 0.59 -2.36
C LEU A 57 -22.04 -0.67 -2.84
N ALA A 58 -21.47 -1.86 -2.57
CA ALA A 58 -22.11 -3.12 -2.90
C ALA A 58 -23.32 -3.46 -2.03
N ASN A 59 -23.37 -2.91 -0.82
CA ASN A 59 -24.47 -3.12 0.11
C ASN A 59 -25.62 -2.12 -0.13
N THR A 60 -25.34 -0.94 -0.68
CA THR A 60 -26.37 0.07 -1.00
C THR A 60 -27.14 -0.21 -2.31
N TYR A 61 -26.56 -0.91 -3.30
CA TYR A 61 -27.30 -1.27 -4.52
C TYR A 61 -28.25 -2.47 -4.33
N LYS A 62 -28.26 -3.09 -3.15
CA LYS A 62 -29.03 -4.30 -2.82
C LYS A 62 -30.17 -4.05 -1.82
N THR A 63 -30.65 -2.81 -1.75
CA THR A 63 -31.87 -2.36 -1.06
C THR A 63 -32.72 -1.63 -2.06
#